data_AF-A0A1B1S9I3-F1
#
_entry.id   AF-A0A1B1S9I3-F1
#
_cell.length_a   1.000
_cell.length_b   1.000
_cell.length_c   1.000
_cell.angle_alpha   90.00
_cell.angle_beta   90.00
_cell.angle_gamma   90.00
#
_symmetry.space_group_name_H-M   'P 1'
#
loop_
_entity.id
_entity.type
_entity.pdbx_description
1 polymer ?
#
loop_
_entity_poly.entity_id
_entity_poly.type
_entity_poly.pdbx_seq_one_letter_code
_entity_poly.pdbx_strand_id
1 'polypeptide(L)'
;MKAYCVFSLILCLSLVSCHRSYTVPHESIFDNKVNPPVDPDYFALELADGSTRYVSPELQLHYKDGGVLVRYDRRDDGHDVYSMIELSTGYSVEFSYAATSVAGPLSDACLCVNGKEIRINSAKAHRINSTGAWIEILAPGGQNYVFVVTDV
;
A
#
# COMPACT_ATOMS: atom_id res chain seq x y z
N MET A 1 -55.89 -8.57 45.67
CA MET A 1 -55.66 -9.92 45.10
C MET A 1 -55.76 -9.78 43.59
N LYS A 2 -54.77 -10.07 42.74
CA LYS A 2 -53.59 -10.93 42.81
C LYS A 2 -52.41 -10.22 42.12
N ALA A 3 -51.22 -10.40 42.67
CA ALA A 3 -49.95 -10.06 42.04
C ALA A 3 -49.67 -11.06 40.91
N TYR A 4 -49.18 -10.58 39.77
CA TYR A 4 -48.42 -11.39 38.83
C TYR A 4 -47.05 -10.77 38.66
N CYS A 5 -46.11 -11.39 39.36
CA CYS A 5 -44.68 -11.22 39.26
C CYS A 5 -44.25 -11.89 37.95
N VAL A 6 -43.76 -11.13 36.98
CA VAL A 6 -43.02 -11.69 35.85
C VAL A 6 -41.58 -11.22 35.97
N PHE A 7 -40.81 -12.05 36.67
CA PHE A 7 -39.36 -12.16 36.54
C PHE A 7 -39.04 -12.48 35.07
N SER A 8 -38.16 -11.70 34.43
CA SER A 8 -37.29 -12.27 33.39
C SER A 8 -36.10 -11.38 33.09
N LEU A 9 -34.98 -11.82 33.66
CA LEU A 9 -33.62 -11.89 33.12
C LEU A 9 -33.12 -10.71 32.28
N ILE A 10 -32.42 -9.78 32.93
CA ILE A 10 -31.45 -8.91 32.26
C ILE A 10 -30.20 -9.75 32.00
N LEU A 11 -29.97 -10.08 30.73
CA LEU A 11 -28.77 -10.76 30.27
C LEU A 11 -27.60 -9.76 30.26
N CYS A 12 -26.91 -9.58 31.39
CA CYS A 12 -25.66 -8.84 31.45
C CYS A 12 -24.55 -9.66 30.76
N LEU A 13 -24.35 -9.47 29.47
CA LEU A 13 -23.15 -9.90 28.75
C LEU A 13 -21.97 -9.04 29.20
N SER A 14 -21.35 -9.40 30.32
CA SER A 14 -20.01 -8.93 30.66
C SER A 14 -19.00 -9.61 29.74
N LEU A 15 -18.72 -9.00 28.58
CA LEU A 15 -17.52 -9.30 27.82
C LEU A 15 -16.33 -8.81 28.65
N VAL A 16 -15.78 -9.70 29.46
CA VAL A 16 -14.42 -9.55 29.99
C VAL A 16 -13.50 -9.70 28.79
N SER A 17 -13.25 -8.59 28.08
CA SER A 17 -12.17 -8.52 27.12
C SER A 17 -10.88 -8.66 27.92
N CYS A 18 -10.34 -9.87 27.93
CA CYS A 18 -9.01 -10.13 28.44
C CYS A 18 -8.04 -9.44 27.48
N HIS A 19 -7.77 -8.15 27.73
CA HIS A 19 -6.75 -7.41 27.02
C HIS A 19 -5.41 -8.04 27.39
N ARG A 20 -4.96 -8.99 26.56
CA ARG A 20 -3.54 -9.34 26.51
C ARG A 20 -2.85 -8.09 25.99
N SER A 21 -2.38 -7.23 26.89
CA SER A 21 -1.42 -6.20 26.55
C SER A 21 -0.16 -6.93 26.10
N TYR A 22 -0.03 -7.12 24.78
CA TYR A 22 1.24 -7.46 24.18
C TYR A 22 2.13 -6.25 24.33
N THR A 23 2.96 -6.25 25.37
CA THR A 23 4.10 -5.36 25.44
C THR A 23 5.05 -5.83 24.35
N VAL A 24 5.09 -5.14 23.23
CA VAL A 24 6.14 -5.33 22.23
C VAL A 24 7.45 -4.96 22.93
N PRO A 25 8.42 -5.88 23.04
CA PRO A 25 9.72 -5.53 23.57
C PRO A 25 10.27 -4.36 22.75
N HIS A 26 10.62 -3.26 23.42
CA HIS A 26 11.31 -2.14 22.80
C HIS A 26 12.76 -2.56 22.53
N GLU A 27 12.95 -3.53 21.66
CA GLU A 27 14.23 -3.71 21.00
C GLU A 27 14.33 -2.65 19.91
N SER A 28 15.46 -1.95 19.87
CA SER A 28 15.78 -0.99 18.82
C SER A 28 15.87 -1.74 17.48
N ILE A 29 14.76 -1.85 16.76
CA ILE A 29 14.67 -2.50 15.43
C ILE A 29 15.23 -1.60 14.31
N PHE A 30 15.60 -0.35 14.61
CA PHE A 30 16.13 0.57 13.62
C PHE A 30 17.66 0.62 13.62
N ASP A 31 18.30 -0.50 13.28
CA ASP A 31 19.61 -0.46 12.61
C ASP A 31 19.60 -1.28 11.31
N ASN A 32 18.44 -1.29 10.63
CA ASN A 32 18.41 -1.69 9.24
C ASN A 32 18.76 -0.46 8.42
N LYS A 33 20.04 -0.31 8.07
CA LYS A 33 20.40 0.32 6.79
C LYS A 33 19.78 -0.55 5.70
N VAL A 34 18.48 -0.40 5.49
CA VAL A 34 17.78 -0.92 4.32
C VAL A 34 18.43 -0.20 3.15
N ASN A 35 19.36 -0.89 2.49
CA ASN A 35 19.94 -0.35 1.28
C ASN A 35 18.76 -0.16 0.31
N PRO A 36 18.59 1.04 -0.26
CA PRO A 36 17.52 1.27 -1.20
C PRO A 36 17.64 0.25 -2.33
N PRO A 37 16.52 -0.29 -2.81
CA PRO A 37 16.56 -1.29 -3.86
C PRO A 37 17.28 -0.74 -5.09
N VAL A 38 18.16 -1.55 -5.69
CA VAL A 38 18.97 -1.12 -6.84
C VAL A 38 18.05 -0.92 -8.05
N ASP A 39 17.92 0.34 -8.44
CA ASP A 39 17.18 0.82 -9.59
C ASP A 39 17.60 0.09 -10.88
N PRO A 40 16.68 -0.58 -11.58
CA PRO A 40 17.01 -1.30 -12.80
C PRO A 40 17.33 -0.38 -14.00
N ASP A 41 16.78 0.83 -14.07
CA ASP A 41 16.68 1.59 -15.33
C ASP A 41 16.85 3.13 -15.17
N TYR A 42 17.42 3.63 -14.07
CA TYR A 42 17.70 5.06 -13.84
C TYR A 42 16.44 5.95 -13.68
N PHE A 43 15.55 5.63 -12.74
CA PHE A 43 14.55 6.54 -12.13
C PHE A 43 15.16 7.59 -11.18
N ALA A 44 16.45 7.91 -11.33
CA ALA A 44 17.22 8.70 -10.37
C ALA A 44 16.70 10.15 -10.17
N LEU A 45 15.90 10.68 -11.11
CA LEU A 45 15.28 12.00 -10.98
C LEU A 45 14.00 11.94 -10.14
N GLU A 46 13.20 10.89 -10.30
CA GLU A 46 11.95 10.66 -9.59
C GLU A 46 12.17 10.03 -8.20
N LEU A 47 13.25 9.28 -8.02
CA LEU A 47 13.63 8.58 -6.78
C LEU A 47 14.98 9.06 -6.25
N ALA A 48 15.24 10.37 -6.29
CA ALA A 48 16.42 10.97 -5.65
C ALA A 48 16.53 10.63 -4.14
N ASP A 49 15.41 10.23 -3.54
CA ASP A 49 15.31 9.66 -2.21
C ASP A 49 14.96 8.16 -2.28
N GLY A 50 15.86 7.30 -1.79
CA GLY A 50 15.69 5.85 -1.75
C GLY A 50 14.57 5.36 -0.81
N SER A 51 13.96 6.24 -0.03
CA SER A 51 12.79 5.95 0.81
C SER A 51 11.45 6.21 0.12
N THR A 52 11.45 6.85 -1.06
CA THR A 52 10.24 7.05 -1.88
C THR A 52 9.70 5.71 -2.36
N ARG A 53 8.38 5.52 -2.27
CA ARG A 53 7.68 4.33 -2.80
C ARG A 53 6.62 4.66 -3.84
N TYR A 54 6.15 5.90 -3.83
CA TYR A 54 5.34 6.47 -4.88
C TYR A 54 5.73 7.93 -5.09
N VAL A 55 5.81 8.34 -6.35
CA VAL A 55 6.01 9.73 -6.73
C VAL A 55 5.10 10.08 -7.89
N SER A 56 4.51 11.26 -7.78
CA SER A 56 3.71 11.95 -8.77
C SER A 56 4.00 13.45 -8.70
N PRO A 57 3.52 14.25 -9.65
CA PRO A 57 3.68 15.71 -9.57
C PRO A 57 3.08 16.35 -8.30
N GLU A 58 2.08 15.72 -7.67
CA GLU A 58 1.31 16.31 -6.56
C GLU A 58 1.52 15.59 -5.22
N LEU A 59 2.02 14.35 -5.25
CA LEU A 59 2.12 13.48 -4.09
C LEU A 59 3.38 12.63 -4.15
N GLN A 60 4.10 12.59 -3.03
CA GLN A 60 5.19 11.66 -2.79
C GLN A 60 4.90 10.91 -1.50
N LEU A 61 5.06 9.59 -1.53
CA LEU A 61 4.96 8.75 -0.35
C LEU A 61 6.34 8.22 0.03
N HIS A 62 6.76 8.47 1.26
CA HIS A 62 8.08 8.15 1.78
C HIS A 62 7.99 7.23 3.01
N TYR A 63 8.85 6.21 3.09
CA TYR A 63 8.92 5.39 4.31
C TYR A 63 9.35 6.18 5.55
N LYS A 64 10.19 7.21 5.38
CA LYS A 64 10.78 7.97 6.49
C LYS A 64 9.81 8.99 7.13
N ASP A 65 8.74 9.38 6.44
CA ASP A 65 7.84 10.47 6.84
C ASP A 65 6.59 9.97 7.60
N GLY A 66 6.79 8.98 8.48
CA GLY A 66 5.75 8.37 9.31
C GLY A 66 5.38 6.94 8.94
N GLY A 67 6.00 6.39 7.89
CA GLY A 67 5.80 5.01 7.43
C GLY A 67 4.68 4.87 6.40
N VAL A 68 4.90 3.96 5.45
CA VAL A 68 3.93 3.57 4.43
C VAL A 68 3.53 2.13 4.67
N LEU A 69 2.23 1.85 4.78
CA LEU A 69 1.74 0.48 4.70
C LEU A 69 1.55 0.12 3.23
N VAL A 70 2.14 -0.98 2.82
CA VAL A 70 1.99 -1.54 1.47
C VAL A 70 1.24 -2.86 1.58
N ARG A 71 0.20 -3.02 0.78
CA ARG A 71 -0.53 -4.27 0.60
C ARG A 71 -0.45 -4.70 -0.86
N TYR A 72 -0.29 -5.99 -1.07
CA TYR A 72 -0.39 -6.62 -2.37
C TYR A 72 -1.48 -7.68 -2.32
N ASP A 73 -2.39 -7.63 -3.29
CA ASP A 73 -3.47 -8.60 -3.45
C ASP A 73 -3.52 -9.06 -4.91
N ARG A 74 -3.86 -10.34 -5.12
CA ARG A 74 -4.31 -10.85 -6.41
C ARG A 74 -5.82 -11.06 -6.36
N ARG A 75 -6.55 -10.32 -7.18
CA ARG A 75 -8.01 -10.40 -7.28
C ARG A 75 -8.43 -11.65 -8.06
N ASP A 76 -9.64 -12.13 -7.78
CA ASP A 76 -10.25 -13.29 -8.47
C ASP A 76 -10.48 -13.03 -9.98
N ASP A 77 -10.52 -11.75 -10.38
CA ASP A 77 -10.62 -11.32 -11.78
C ASP A 77 -9.27 -11.35 -12.54
N GLY A 78 -8.22 -11.85 -11.90
CA GLY A 78 -6.90 -11.97 -12.49
C GLY A 78 -6.07 -10.69 -12.47
N HIS A 79 -6.43 -9.68 -11.67
CA HIS A 79 -5.62 -8.47 -11.51
C HIS A 79 -4.67 -8.56 -10.31
N ASP A 80 -3.47 -8.04 -10.51
CA ASP A 80 -2.55 -7.68 -9.43
C ASP A 80 -2.88 -6.28 -8.94
N VAL A 81 -2.89 -6.09 -7.61
CA VAL A 81 -3.24 -4.82 -6.98
C VAL A 81 -2.22 -4.50 -5.91
N TYR A 82 -1.68 -3.30 -5.98
CA TYR A 82 -0.88 -2.71 -4.93
C TYR A 82 -1.62 -1.54 -4.30
N SER A 83 -1.75 -1.54 -2.98
CA SER A 83 -2.30 -0.43 -2.21
C SER A 83 -1.23 0.11 -1.27
N MET A 84 -1.04 1.42 -1.24
CA MET A 84 -0.16 2.13 -0.32
C MET A 84 -0.96 3.14 0.50
N ILE A 85 -0.67 3.24 1.79
CA ILE A 85 -1.18 4.33 2.65
C ILE A 85 -0.03 4.93 3.46
N GLU A 86 0.10 6.24 3.42
CA GLU A 86 0.99 6.97 4.33
C GLU A 86 0.28 7.20 5.67
N LEU A 87 0.89 6.75 6.76
CA LEU A 87 0.25 6.72 8.08
C LEU A 87 0.08 8.12 8.69
N SER A 88 0.97 9.06 8.34
CA SER A 88 0.96 10.42 8.90
C SER A 88 -0.12 11.31 8.29
N THR A 89 -0.41 11.13 7.00
CA THR A 89 -1.36 11.96 6.25
C THR A 89 -2.67 11.24 5.91
N GLY A 90 -2.66 9.90 5.89
CA GLY A 90 -3.76 9.09 5.37
C GLY A 90 -3.86 9.09 3.85
N TYR A 91 -2.89 9.68 3.13
CA TYR A 91 -2.89 9.65 1.66
C TYR A 91 -2.74 8.22 1.17
N SER A 92 -3.54 7.87 0.17
CA SER A 92 -3.63 6.52 -0.36
C SER A 92 -3.42 6.48 -1.86
N VAL A 93 -2.76 5.42 -2.31
CA VAL A 93 -2.58 5.13 -3.73
C VAL A 93 -2.91 3.66 -3.96
N GLU A 94 -3.73 3.37 -4.95
CA GLU A 94 -3.98 2.02 -5.41
C GLU A 94 -3.62 1.93 -6.90
N PHE A 95 -2.83 0.92 -7.26
CA PHE A 95 -2.50 0.61 -8.64
C PHE A 95 -2.86 -0.84 -8.93
N SER A 96 -3.62 -1.08 -10.00
CA SER A 96 -3.98 -2.41 -10.44
C SER A 96 -3.68 -2.64 -11.92
N TYR A 97 -3.41 -3.87 -12.31
CA TYR A 97 -3.17 -4.26 -13.70
C TYR A 97 -3.45 -5.76 -13.90
N ALA A 98 -3.65 -6.21 -15.15
CA ALA A 98 -3.83 -7.61 -15.46
C ALA A 98 -2.56 -8.41 -15.07
N ALA A 99 -2.72 -9.47 -14.27
CA ALA A 99 -1.60 -10.16 -13.63
C ALA A 99 -0.58 -10.69 -14.64
N THR A 100 0.70 -10.44 -14.34
CA THR A 100 1.83 -10.91 -15.14
C THR A 100 3.05 -11.12 -14.26
N SER A 101 3.91 -12.06 -14.65
CA SER A 101 5.19 -12.33 -13.98
C SER A 101 6.40 -11.85 -14.80
N VAL A 102 6.17 -11.09 -15.87
CA VAL A 102 7.21 -10.67 -16.81
C VAL A 102 7.19 -9.15 -16.92
N ALA A 103 8.39 -8.56 -16.98
CA ALA A 103 8.57 -7.13 -17.25
C ALA A 103 8.07 -6.77 -18.66
N GLY A 104 7.60 -5.54 -18.83
CA GLY A 104 7.02 -5.06 -20.08
C GLY A 104 5.76 -4.21 -19.86
N PRO A 105 5.03 -3.89 -20.95
CA PRO A 105 3.77 -3.16 -20.86
C PRO A 105 2.75 -3.89 -19.99
N LEU A 106 2.03 -3.15 -19.17
CA LEU A 106 0.96 -3.66 -18.30
C LEU A 106 -0.40 -3.30 -18.91
N SER A 107 -1.24 -4.32 -19.15
CA SER A 107 -2.61 -4.13 -19.66
C SER A 107 -3.61 -3.92 -18.53
N ASP A 108 -4.75 -3.31 -18.85
CA ASP A 108 -5.85 -3.02 -17.93
C ASP A 108 -5.39 -2.29 -16.66
N ALA A 109 -4.39 -1.42 -16.83
CA ALA A 109 -3.79 -0.66 -15.75
C ALA A 109 -4.74 0.45 -15.27
N CYS A 110 -4.91 0.58 -13.95
CA CYS A 110 -5.73 1.59 -13.31
C CYS A 110 -5.00 2.16 -12.09
N LEU A 111 -5.02 3.48 -11.93
CA LEU A 111 -4.41 4.20 -10.83
C LEU A 111 -5.49 5.01 -10.10
N CYS A 112 -5.59 4.83 -8.79
CA CYS A 112 -6.42 5.63 -7.90
C CYS A 112 -5.54 6.34 -6.87
N VAL A 113 -5.73 7.65 -6.70
CA VAL A 113 -5.08 8.45 -5.66
C VAL A 113 -6.16 9.04 -4.76
N ASN A 114 -6.10 8.76 -3.46
CA ASN A 114 -7.11 9.15 -2.48
C ASN A 114 -8.53 8.73 -2.87
N GLY A 115 -8.66 7.53 -3.45
CA GLY A 115 -9.94 6.98 -3.93
C GLY A 115 -10.47 7.59 -5.23
N LYS A 116 -9.73 8.52 -5.86
CA LYS A 116 -10.08 9.10 -7.15
C LYS A 116 -9.24 8.48 -8.26
N GLU A 117 -9.91 7.96 -9.29
CA GLU A 117 -9.24 7.44 -10.48
C GLU A 117 -8.49 8.56 -11.21
N ILE A 118 -7.22 8.27 -11.52
CA ILE A 118 -6.34 9.10 -12.31
C ILE A 118 -6.23 8.47 -13.69
N ARG A 119 -6.53 9.26 -14.72
CA ARG A 119 -6.37 8.82 -16.10
C ARG A 119 -4.90 8.60 -16.41
N ILE A 120 -4.56 7.42 -16.90
CA ILE A 120 -3.22 7.07 -17.37
C ILE A 120 -3.24 6.77 -18.86
N ASN A 121 -2.12 7.01 -19.54
CA ASN A 121 -1.90 6.68 -20.95
C ASN A 121 -1.31 5.28 -21.11
N SER A 122 -0.38 4.91 -20.21
CA SER A 122 0.29 3.61 -20.23
C SER A 122 0.93 3.30 -18.88
N ALA A 123 1.14 2.02 -18.61
CA ALA A 123 1.98 1.54 -17.52
C ALA A 123 2.93 0.46 -18.02
N LYS A 124 4.12 0.39 -17.41
CA LYS A 124 5.17 -0.56 -17.77
C LYS A 124 5.90 -1.04 -16.53
N ALA A 125 6.03 -2.35 -16.39
CA ALA A 125 6.92 -2.96 -15.43
C ALA A 125 8.34 -3.00 -15.99
N HIS A 126 9.27 -2.36 -15.30
CA HIS A 126 10.70 -2.46 -15.56
C HIS A 126 11.31 -3.68 -14.85
N ARG A 127 10.73 -4.03 -13.70
CA ARG A 127 11.02 -5.25 -12.96
C ARG A 127 9.75 -5.74 -12.30
N ILE A 128 9.45 -7.03 -12.42
CA ILE A 128 8.44 -7.75 -11.62
C ILE A 128 9.05 -9.10 -11.25
N ASN A 129 9.12 -9.40 -9.97
CA ASN A 129 9.57 -10.69 -9.46
C ASN A 129 9.01 -10.93 -8.04
N SER A 130 9.45 -12.02 -7.39
CA SER A 130 9.02 -12.36 -6.04
C SER A 130 9.46 -11.37 -4.96
N THR A 131 10.43 -10.49 -5.24
CA THR A 131 10.97 -9.52 -4.29
C THR A 131 10.42 -8.12 -4.51
N GLY A 132 9.56 -7.91 -5.51
CA GLY A 132 8.98 -6.60 -5.78
C GLY A 132 8.68 -6.28 -7.24
N ALA A 133 8.15 -5.08 -7.43
CA ALA A 133 7.83 -4.49 -8.72
C ALA A 133 8.33 -3.05 -8.82
N TRP A 134 8.84 -2.70 -9.99
CA TRP A 134 9.20 -1.35 -10.40
C TRP A 134 8.36 -1.00 -11.61
N ILE A 135 7.44 -0.06 -11.42
CA ILE A 135 6.41 0.24 -12.40
C ILE A 135 6.46 1.72 -12.72
N GLU A 136 6.62 2.01 -14.01
CA GLU A 136 6.45 3.34 -14.60
C GLU A 136 5.00 3.50 -15.05
N ILE A 137 4.41 4.65 -14.79
CA ILE A 137 3.06 5.02 -15.20
C ILE A 137 3.12 6.40 -15.85
N LEU A 138 2.66 6.51 -17.09
CA LEU A 138 2.60 7.79 -17.81
C LEU A 138 1.16 8.29 -17.83
N ALA A 139 0.94 9.52 -17.37
CA ALA A 139 -0.36 10.19 -17.43
C ALA A 139 -0.39 11.32 -18.49
N PRO A 140 -1.57 11.87 -18.82
CA PRO A 140 -1.69 12.99 -19.76
C PRO A 140 -0.79 14.18 -19.39
N GLY A 141 -0.27 14.86 -20.41
CA GLY A 141 0.64 15.99 -20.21
C GLY A 141 2.10 15.61 -19.92
N GLY A 142 2.47 14.34 -20.09
CA GLY A 142 3.85 13.87 -19.91
C GLY A 142 4.25 13.69 -18.44
N GLN A 143 3.27 13.58 -17.54
CA GLN A 143 3.51 13.35 -16.13
C GLN A 143 3.94 11.90 -15.92
N ASN A 144 5.11 11.71 -15.31
CA ASN A 144 5.63 10.40 -14.94
C ASN A 144 5.30 10.10 -13.48
N TYR A 145 4.81 8.90 -13.25
CA TYR A 145 4.46 8.37 -11.95
C TYR A 145 5.26 7.09 -11.77
N VAL A 146 6.00 6.99 -10.66
CA VAL A 146 6.81 5.81 -10.39
C VAL A 146 6.28 5.12 -9.15
N PHE A 147 6.01 3.84 -9.29
CA PHE A 147 5.50 2.97 -8.26
C PHE A 147 6.55 1.90 -7.94
N VAL A 148 7.07 1.91 -6.72
CA VAL A 148 8.12 0.98 -6.28
C VAL A 148 7.59 0.16 -5.11
N VAL A 149 7.48 -1.14 -5.32
CA VAL A 149 7.20 -2.11 -4.27
C VAL A 149 8.38 -3.04 -4.18
N THR A 150 9.03 -3.09 -3.02
CA THR A 150 10.10 -4.06 -2.77
C THR A 150 9.89 -4.69 -1.43
N ASP A 151 10.05 -6.01 -1.38
CA ASP A 151 10.28 -6.74 -0.14
C ASP A 151 11.63 -6.24 0.40
N VAL A 152 11.62 -5.65 1.59
CA VAL A 152 12.81 -5.11 2.27
C VAL A 152 13.17 -5.99 3.45
#